data_AF-A0A1J8Q817-F1
#
_entry.id   AF-A0A1J8Q817-F1
#
_cell.length_a   1.000
_cell.length_b   1.000
_cell.length_c   1.000
_cell.angle_alpha   90.00
_cell.angle_beta   90.00
_cell.angle_gamma   90.00
#
_symmetry.space_group_name_H-M   'P 1'
#
loop_
_entity.id
_entity.type
_entity.pdbx_description
1 polymer ?
#
loop_
_entity_poly.entity_id
_entity_poly.type
_entity_poly.pdbx_seq_one_letter_code
_entity_poly.pdbx_strand_id
1 'polypeptide(L)'
;MLRAGKGTVTKKATIKLYEEEINALYEKVEGSTMVGVGVPLPTNWTVEETESWLMVHVVAVNAGKAVHPDTDLFAQGFDSLSATFLKNRIIGSLLSSSDCQ
;
A
#
# COMPACT_ATOMS: atom_id res chain seq x y z
N MET A 1 12.58 -25.71 -0.35
CA MET A 1 11.17 -26.06 -0.61
C MET A 1 10.90 -27.49 -0.19
N LEU A 2 10.00 -27.70 0.77
CA LEU A 2 9.60 -29.03 1.24
C LEU A 2 8.62 -29.66 0.25
N ARG A 3 8.95 -30.87 -0.22
CA ARG A 3 8.14 -31.64 -1.17
C ARG A 3 7.79 -33.00 -0.57
N ALA A 4 6.57 -33.47 -0.83
CA ALA A 4 6.15 -34.82 -0.49
C ALA A 4 6.88 -35.85 -1.38
N GLY A 5 6.78 -37.14 -1.04
CA GLY A 5 7.39 -38.23 -1.83
C GLY A 5 6.98 -38.28 -3.30
N LYS A 6 5.87 -37.62 -3.68
CA LYS A 6 5.41 -37.47 -5.08
C LYS A 6 5.92 -36.19 -5.76
N GLY A 7 6.84 -35.44 -5.13
CA GLY A 7 7.40 -34.19 -5.65
C GLY A 7 6.50 -32.96 -5.49
N THR A 8 5.26 -33.10 -5.00
CA THR A 8 4.34 -31.98 -4.74
C THR A 8 4.81 -31.13 -3.56
N VAL A 9 4.71 -29.81 -3.66
CA VAL A 9 5.02 -28.89 -2.55
C VAL A 9 4.03 -29.10 -1.40
N THR A 10 4.56 -29.28 -0.19
CA THR A 10 3.71 -29.38 1.01
C THR A 10 3.38 -27.99 1.52
N LYS A 11 2.18 -27.49 1.18
CA LYS A 11 1.72 -26.12 1.49
C LYS A 11 1.98 -25.73 2.95
N LYS A 12 1.52 -26.54 3.91
CA LYS A 12 1.64 -26.24 5.34
C LYS A 12 3.10 -26.10 5.82
N ALA A 13 3.95 -27.04 5.42
CA ALA A 13 5.36 -27.04 5.83
C ALA A 13 6.14 -25.91 5.13
N THR A 14 5.76 -25.56 3.90
CA THR A 14 6.35 -24.46 3.14
C THR A 14 5.93 -23.10 3.70
N ILE A 15 4.66 -22.91 4.07
CA ILE A 15 4.21 -21.68 4.74
C ILE A 15 4.96 -21.48 6.06
N LYS A 16 5.05 -22.52 6.89
CA LYS A 16 5.80 -22.44 8.16
C LYS A 16 7.27 -22.10 7.96
N LEU A 17 7.88 -22.61 6.88
CA LEU A 17 9.28 -22.33 6.55
C LEU A 17 9.52 -20.84 6.23
N TYR A 18 8.55 -20.17 5.60
CA TYR A 18 8.66 -18.77 5.18
C TYR A 18 7.88 -17.80 6.07
N GLU A 19 7.31 -18.27 7.18
CA GLU A 19 6.43 -17.48 8.05
C GLU A 19 7.13 -16.23 8.59
N GLU A 20 8.37 -16.37 9.07
CA GLU A 20 9.16 -15.25 9.58
C GLU A 20 9.51 -14.23 8.49
N GLU A 21 9.89 -14.69 7.29
CA GLU A 21 10.20 -13.80 6.16
C GLU A 21 8.95 -13.06 5.68
N ILE A 22 7.81 -13.75 5.62
CA ILE A 22 6.52 -13.16 5.26
C ILE A 22 6.14 -12.07 6.28
N ASN A 23 6.23 -12.38 7.58
CA ASN A 23 5.93 -11.42 8.65
C ASN A 23 6.88 -10.22 8.63
N ALA A 24 8.19 -10.44 8.45
CA ALA A 24 9.17 -9.37 8.37
C ALA A 24 8.95 -8.45 7.16
N LEU A 25 8.45 -8.99 6.04
CA LEU A 25 8.03 -8.18 4.90
C LEU A 25 6.81 -7.32 5.26
N TYR A 26 5.80 -7.88 5.93
CA TYR A 26 4.64 -7.11 6.39
C TYR A 26 5.03 -5.98 7.36
N GLU A 27 5.86 -6.26 8.37
CA GLU A 27 6.33 -5.28 9.36
C GLU A 27 7.16 -4.15 8.75
N LYS A 28 8.05 -4.46 7.80
CA LYS A 28 8.88 -3.44 7.13
C LYS A 28 8.04 -2.45 6.34
N VAL A 29 7.01 -2.94 5.65
CA VAL A 29 6.14 -2.05 4.87
C VAL A 29 5.34 -1.16 5.83
N GLU A 30 4.84 -1.72 6.95
CA GLU A 30 4.16 -0.95 8.00
C GLU A 30 5.05 0.14 8.62
N GLY A 31 6.30 -0.17 8.97
CA GLY A 31 7.25 0.80 9.52
C GLY A 31 7.61 1.95 8.55
N SER A 32 7.55 1.71 7.23
CA SER A 32 7.82 2.75 6.22
C SER A 32 6.68 3.77 6.07
N THR A 33 5.49 3.48 6.59
CA THR A 33 4.26 4.24 6.32
C THR A 33 4.04 5.45 7.22
N MET A 34 4.83 5.59 8.29
CA MET A 34 4.79 6.78 9.16
C MET A 34 5.50 7.99 8.57
N VAL A 35 6.36 7.78 7.56
CA VAL A 35 6.96 8.88 6.81
C VAL A 35 5.95 9.27 5.74
N GLY A 36 4.99 10.12 6.11
CA GLY A 36 4.15 10.82 5.15
C GLY A 36 5.08 11.41 4.09
N VAL A 37 5.03 10.86 2.87
CA VAL A 37 5.73 11.51 1.76
C VAL A 37 5.15 12.91 1.71
N GLY A 38 6.04 13.92 1.70
CA GLY A 38 5.68 15.33 1.63
C GLY A 38 5.02 15.66 0.29
N VAL A 39 3.88 15.03 0.01
CA VAL A 39 2.97 15.37 -1.06
C VAL A 39 2.22 16.60 -0.55
N PRO A 40 2.43 17.77 -1.16
CA PRO A 40 1.67 18.95 -0.80
C PRO A 40 0.18 18.71 -1.07
N LEU A 41 -0.65 19.35 -0.27
CA LEU A 41 -2.10 19.27 -0.46
C LEU A 41 -2.50 19.90 -1.79
N PRO A 42 -3.66 19.52 -2.35
CA PRO A 42 -4.25 20.24 -3.47
C PRO A 42 -4.40 21.72 -3.13
N THR A 43 -4.14 22.60 -4.09
CA THR A 43 -4.34 24.05 -3.88
C THR A 43 -5.83 24.36 -3.84
N ASN A 44 -6.60 23.69 -4.71
CA ASN A 44 -8.04 23.71 -4.72
C ASN A 44 -8.57 22.28 -4.62
N TRP A 45 -9.65 22.10 -3.86
CA TRP A 45 -10.35 20.82 -3.74
C TRP A 45 -11.34 20.59 -4.90
N THR A 46 -10.89 20.85 -6.14
CA THR A 46 -11.66 20.48 -7.34
C THR A 46 -11.52 18.98 -7.58
N VAL A 47 -12.41 18.40 -8.38
CA VAL A 47 -12.40 16.95 -8.67
C VAL A 47 -11.06 16.57 -9.31
N GLU A 48 -10.61 17.35 -10.28
CA GLU A 48 -9.40 17.09 -11.07
C GLU A 48 -8.13 17.20 -10.22
N GLU A 49 -8.03 18.23 -9.37
CA GLU A 49 -6.88 18.40 -8.47
C GLU A 49 -6.85 17.34 -7.37
N THR A 50 -8.02 16.99 -6.82
CA THR A 50 -8.14 15.96 -5.78
C THR A 50 -7.81 14.58 -6.33
N GLU A 51 -8.29 14.25 -7.54
CA GLU A 51 -8.01 12.99 -8.20
C GLU A 51 -6.51 12.86 -8.51
N SER A 52 -5.91 13.90 -9.11
CA SER A 52 -4.47 13.95 -9.38
C SER A 52 -3.64 13.76 -8.10
N TRP A 53 -4.04 14.43 -7.01
CA TRP A 53 -3.42 14.27 -5.70
C TRP A 53 -3.54 12.85 -5.16
N LEU A 54 -4.75 12.27 -5.16
CA LEU A 54 -4.98 10.88 -4.74
C LEU A 54 -4.14 9.90 -5.57
N MET A 55 -4.03 10.12 -6.88
CA MET A 55 -3.24 9.27 -7.77
C MET A 55 -1.75 9.22 -7.37
N VAL A 56 -1.17 10.30 -6.87
CA VAL A 56 0.20 10.30 -6.31
C VAL A 56 0.30 9.34 -5.13
N HIS A 57 -0.70 9.30 -4.25
CA HIS A 57 -0.72 8.37 -3.12
C HIS A 57 -0.91 6.92 -3.56
N VAL A 58 -1.81 6.69 -4.50
CA VAL A 58 -2.14 5.36 -5.05
C VAL A 58 -0.92 4.74 -5.77
N VAL A 59 -0.24 5.50 -6.63
CA VAL A 59 0.96 5.03 -7.34
C VAL A 59 2.10 4.74 -6.37
N ALA A 60 2.27 5.57 -5.33
CA ALA A 60 3.30 5.35 -4.31
C ALA A 60 3.07 4.04 -3.54
N VAL A 61 1.82 3.72 -3.20
CA VAL A 61 1.47 2.47 -2.51
C VAL A 61 1.61 1.25 -3.44
N ASN A 62 1.36 1.40 -4.73
CA ASN A 62 1.46 0.30 -5.71
C ASN A 62 2.90 0.12 -6.28
N ALA A 63 3.93 0.46 -5.49
CA ALA A 63 5.34 0.36 -5.88
C ALA A 63 5.67 1.05 -7.24
N GLY A 64 5.01 2.17 -7.54
CA GLY A 64 5.23 2.93 -8.77
C GLY A 64 4.53 2.38 -10.02
N LYS A 65 3.70 1.34 -9.89
CA LYS A 65 2.89 0.85 -11.02
C LYS A 65 1.79 1.86 -11.36
N ALA A 66 1.55 2.02 -12.66
CA ALA A 66 0.43 2.82 -13.15
C ALA A 66 -0.90 2.22 -12.67
N VAL A 67 -1.79 3.09 -12.20
CA VAL A 67 -3.14 2.75 -11.74
C VAL A 67 -4.12 3.60 -12.53
N HIS A 68 -5.26 3.03 -12.87
CA HIS A 68 -6.35 3.72 -13.55
C HIS A 68 -7.39 4.17 -12.52
N PRO A 69 -7.78 5.46 -12.51
CA PRO A 69 -8.71 6.01 -11.51
C PRO A 69 -10.11 5.37 -11.60
N ASP A 70 -10.59 5.08 -12.81
CA ASP A 70 -11.92 4.45 -13.01
C ASP A 70 -11.95 2.93 -12.80
N THR A 71 -10.84 2.31 -12.44
CA THR A 71 -10.78 0.85 -12.21
C THR A 71 -10.70 0.57 -10.71
N ASP A 72 -11.40 -0.48 -10.25
CA ASP A 72 -11.32 -0.93 -8.86
C ASP A 72 -9.86 -1.18 -8.45
N LEU A 73 -9.45 -0.61 -7.32
CA LEU A 73 -8.11 -0.77 -6.75
C LEU A 73 -7.77 -2.26 -6.52
N PHE A 74 -8.69 -3.07 -6.02
CA PHE A 74 -8.43 -4.49 -5.75
C PHE A 74 -8.25 -5.29 -7.05
N ALA A 75 -8.91 -4.90 -8.13
CA ALA A 75 -8.69 -5.46 -9.45
C ALA A 75 -7.31 -5.12 -10.03
N GLN A 76 -6.64 -4.09 -9.49
CA GLN A 76 -5.34 -3.59 -9.92
C GLN A 76 -4.18 -4.06 -9.02
N GLY A 77 -4.44 -5.05 -8.15
CA GLY A 77 -3.43 -5.68 -7.31
C GLY A 77 -3.29 -5.07 -5.92
N PHE A 78 -4.23 -4.21 -5.52
CA PHE A 78 -4.36 -3.82 -4.11
C PHE A 78 -4.98 -4.95 -3.29
N ASP A 79 -4.61 -4.97 -2.02
CA ASP A 79 -5.08 -5.85 -0.95
C ASP A 79 -5.46 -5.01 0.28
N SER A 80 -5.86 -5.66 1.36
CA SER A 80 -6.27 -4.96 2.59
C SER A 80 -5.15 -4.15 3.22
N LEU A 81 -3.90 -4.58 3.06
CA LEU A 81 -2.74 -3.91 3.65
C LEU A 81 -2.41 -2.63 2.89
N SER A 82 -2.29 -2.71 1.56
CA SER A 82 -2.09 -1.56 0.69
C SER A 82 -3.24 -0.54 0.81
N ALA A 83 -4.49 -0.99 0.97
CA ALA A 83 -5.61 -0.09 1.29
C ALA A 83 -5.43 0.62 2.65
N THR A 84 -4.95 -0.10 3.67
CA THR A 84 -4.65 0.48 4.99
C THR A 84 -3.52 1.52 4.89
N PHE A 85 -2.49 1.26 4.09
CA PHE A 85 -1.41 2.21 3.84
C PHE A 85 -1.87 3.43 3.09
N LEU A 86 -2.68 3.26 2.05
CA LEU A 86 -3.27 4.38 1.32
C LEU A 86 -4.06 5.29 2.24
N LYS A 87 -4.92 4.72 3.10
CA LYS A 87 -5.67 5.44 4.13
C LYS A 87 -4.75 6.22 5.07
N ASN A 88 -3.75 5.56 5.68
CA ASN A 88 -2.86 6.19 6.64
C ASN A 88 -2.08 7.34 6.01
N ARG A 89 -1.66 7.18 4.76
CA ARG A 89 -0.93 8.18 4.00
C ARG A 89 -1.78 9.41 3.68
N ILE A 90 -3.03 9.22 3.25
CA ILE A 90 -4.00 10.30 3.01
C ILE A 90 -4.23 11.08 4.30
N ILE A 91 -4.52 10.38 5.40
CA ILE A 91 -4.73 11.01 6.73
C ILE A 91 -3.48 11.76 7.18
N GLY A 92 -2.29 11.18 7.03
CA GLY A 92 -1.04 11.81 7.39
C GLY A 92 -0.80 13.12 6.64
N SER A 93 -1.07 13.15 5.33
CA SER A 93 -0.97 14.38 4.53
C SER A 93 -1.98 15.44 4.96
N LEU A 94 -3.23 15.06 5.26
CA LEU A 94 -4.24 15.99 5.77
C LEU A 94 -3.88 16.58 7.14
N LEU A 95 -3.34 15.76 8.04
CA LEU A 95 -2.93 16.20 9.38
C LEU A 95 -1.64 17.04 9.37
N SER A 96 -0.81 16.92 8.34
CA SER A 96 0.36 17.80 8.14
C SER A 96 -0.02 19.20 7.66
N SER A 97 -1.28 19.43 7.27
CA SER A 97 -1.78 20.75 6.90
C SER A 97 -1.84 21.66 8.13
N SER A 98 -1.28 22.86 8.00
CA SER A 98 -1.20 23.85 9.09
C SER A 98 -2.51 24.63 9.30
N ASP A 99 -3.62 24.23 8.69
CA ASP A 99 -4.93 24.91 8.82
C ASP A 99 -5.61 24.68 10.19
N CYS A 100 -5.03 23.83 11.03
CA CYS A 100 -5.35 23.72 12.46
C CYS A 100 -4.14 24.15 13.30
N GLN A 101 -3.78 25.44 13.28
CA GLN A 101 -3.01 26.05 14.36
C GLN A 101 -3.53 27.44 14.70
#